data_AF-A0A934ZJ42-F1
#
_entry.id   AF-A0A934ZJ42-F1
#
_cell.length_a   1.000
_cell.length_b   1.000
_cell.length_c   1.000
_cell.angle_alpha   90.00
_cell.angle_beta   90.00
_cell.angle_gamma   90.00
#
_symmetry.space_group_name_H-M   'P 1'
#
loop_
_entity.id
_entity.type
_entity.pdbx_description
1 polymer ?
#
loop_
_entity_poly.entity_id
_entity_poly.type
_entity_poly.pdbx_seq_one_letter_code
_entity_poly.pdbx_strand_id
1 'polypeptide(L)'
;MVNIGNFRYDGGFRFGSTRIQRYSGAYPERFDLSSGDLLLVMTCQTPAGEILGVPARIPEDGRRYLHNQRLGRVRVDRHDELDIGYLYYLFLSRSFNAHLVATATGAKILHTAPGRIESYRWSRPPIAEQRRIAAVLSAYDGLVENNLSRIGILEEMARAIYQEWFVDFRFPGATGLASQESMPSGWTRVPIGEVYDGLFDGPHATPPVAIEGPVFLGIGNITESGRLDLSSVRHIDEDDLSAS
;
A
#
# COMPACT_ATOMS: atom_id res chain seq x y z
N MET A 1 -14.66 0.85 -15.85
CA MET A 1 -15.26 1.90 -15.02
C MET A 1 -14.46 2.05 -13.74
N VAL A 2 -14.02 3.28 -13.48
CA VAL A 2 -13.30 3.71 -12.28
C VAL A 2 -14.33 4.07 -11.20
N ASN A 3 -14.11 3.58 -9.99
CA ASN A 3 -14.92 3.87 -8.82
C ASN A 3 -14.03 4.37 -7.67
N ILE A 4 -14.65 4.92 -6.62
CA ILE A 4 -13.97 5.43 -5.42
C ILE A 4 -13.00 4.38 -4.82
N GLY A 5 -13.40 3.09 -4.84
CA GLY A 5 -12.57 2.01 -4.32
C GLY A 5 -11.20 1.86 -5.01
N ASN A 6 -11.04 2.38 -6.25
CA ASN A 6 -9.78 2.32 -6.98
C ASN A 6 -8.77 3.41 -6.57
N PHE A 7 -9.16 4.38 -5.76
CA PHE A 7 -8.28 5.46 -5.30
C PHE A 7 -7.48 5.02 -4.07
N ARG A 8 -6.25 5.52 -3.96
CA ARG A 8 -5.52 5.56 -2.69
C ARG A 8 -5.97 6.78 -1.88
N TYR A 9 -5.72 6.81 -0.58
CA TYR A 9 -6.09 7.94 0.28
C TYR A 9 -5.08 9.10 0.21
N ASP A 10 -3.85 8.80 -0.19
CA ASP A 10 -2.73 9.71 -0.40
C ASP A 10 -2.59 10.21 -1.86
N GLY A 11 -3.54 9.85 -2.73
CA GLY A 11 -3.57 10.26 -4.12
C GLY A 11 -3.19 9.17 -5.11
N GLY A 12 -3.76 9.25 -6.32
CA GLY A 12 -3.53 8.27 -7.37
C GLY A 12 -4.39 7.02 -7.24
N PHE A 13 -4.11 6.04 -8.10
CA PHE A 13 -4.87 4.80 -8.19
C PHE A 13 -4.13 3.61 -7.58
N ARG A 14 -4.89 2.62 -7.15
CA ARG A 14 -4.42 1.29 -6.72
C ARG A 14 -4.99 0.19 -7.60
N PHE A 15 -4.83 0.32 -8.92
CA PHE A 15 -5.37 -0.65 -9.88
C PHE A 15 -4.76 -2.06 -9.75
N GLY A 16 -3.52 -2.18 -9.26
CA GLY A 16 -2.89 -3.48 -9.02
C GLY A 16 -3.59 -4.32 -7.95
N SER A 17 -4.20 -3.68 -6.94
CA SER A 17 -4.87 -4.35 -5.81
C SER A 17 -6.39 -4.21 -5.82
N THR A 18 -6.97 -3.57 -6.84
CA THR A 18 -8.42 -3.35 -6.91
C THR A 18 -9.03 -3.78 -8.23
N ARG A 19 -10.24 -4.33 -8.17
CA ARG A 19 -10.97 -4.76 -9.36
C ARG A 19 -11.47 -3.54 -10.15
N ILE A 20 -11.17 -3.51 -11.44
CA ILE A 20 -11.78 -2.58 -12.40
C ILE A 20 -12.97 -3.28 -13.04
N GLN A 21 -14.16 -2.67 -12.95
CA GLN A 21 -15.36 -3.21 -13.57
C GLN A 21 -15.34 -2.94 -15.09
N ARG A 22 -15.57 -3.97 -15.89
CA ARG A 22 -15.78 -3.83 -17.34
C ARG A 22 -17.22 -3.44 -17.61
N TYR A 23 -17.43 -2.49 -18.53
CA TYR A 23 -18.74 -2.00 -18.92
C TYR A 23 -18.87 -2.11 -20.43
N SER A 24 -19.94 -2.73 -20.92
CA SER A 24 -20.18 -3.02 -22.34
C SER A 24 -21.49 -2.44 -22.89
N GLY A 25 -22.16 -1.58 -22.11
CA GLY A 25 -23.39 -0.89 -22.54
C GLY A 25 -23.13 0.45 -23.24
N ALA A 26 -24.19 1.08 -23.74
CA ALA A 26 -24.13 2.46 -24.21
C ALA A 26 -23.93 3.42 -23.03
N TYR A 27 -23.07 4.43 -23.19
CA TYR A 27 -22.81 5.45 -22.18
C TYR A 27 -22.68 6.84 -22.82
N PRO A 28 -23.02 7.91 -22.08
CA PRO A 28 -22.73 9.27 -22.50
C PRO A 28 -21.23 9.51 -22.69
N GLU A 29 -20.85 10.17 -23.77
CA GLU A 29 -19.45 10.49 -24.10
C GLU A 29 -18.73 11.28 -22.99
N ARG A 30 -19.46 12.09 -22.21
CA ARG A 30 -18.92 12.83 -21.07
C ARG A 30 -18.26 11.97 -19.98
N PHE A 31 -18.57 10.67 -19.94
CA PHE A 31 -17.98 9.73 -18.97
C PHE A 31 -16.67 9.12 -19.47
N ASP A 32 -16.32 9.32 -20.74
CA ASP A 32 -15.07 8.86 -21.33
C ASP A 32 -13.88 9.66 -20.78
N LEU A 33 -12.79 8.95 -20.52
CA LEU A 33 -11.58 9.49 -19.95
C LEU A 33 -10.38 9.19 -20.84
N SER A 34 -9.57 10.22 -21.04
CA SER A 34 -8.29 10.14 -21.73
C SER A 34 -7.15 10.00 -20.74
N SER A 35 -6.02 9.46 -21.20
CA SER A 35 -4.79 9.46 -20.40
C SER A 35 -4.41 10.88 -19.98
N GLY A 36 -3.94 11.02 -18.74
CA GLY A 36 -3.63 12.31 -18.13
C GLY A 36 -4.84 13.05 -17.52
N ASP A 37 -6.09 12.61 -17.78
CA ASP A 37 -7.27 13.23 -17.15
C ASP A 37 -7.16 13.16 -15.62
N LEU A 38 -7.37 14.31 -14.97
CA LEU A 38 -7.37 14.44 -13.52
C LEU A 38 -8.79 14.20 -12.99
N LEU A 39 -8.93 13.19 -12.14
CA LEU A 39 -10.16 12.88 -11.43
C LEU A 39 -10.08 13.31 -9.97
N LEU A 40 -11.24 13.60 -9.39
CA LEU A 40 -11.42 13.95 -7.99
C LEU A 40 -12.55 13.12 -7.37
N VAL A 41 -12.33 12.59 -6.17
CA VAL A 41 -13.39 11.88 -5.43
C VAL A 41 -14.41 12.85 -4.87
N MET A 42 -15.69 12.65 -5.18
CA MET A 42 -16.78 13.54 -4.75
C MET A 42 -17.72 12.92 -3.70
N THR A 43 -17.47 11.69 -3.27
CA THR A 43 -18.27 11.00 -2.26
C THR A 43 -17.38 10.15 -1.37
N CYS A 44 -17.61 10.22 -0.06
CA CYS A 44 -16.92 9.42 0.94
C CYS A 44 -17.92 8.58 1.74
N GLN A 45 -17.61 7.31 1.97
CA GLN A 45 -18.46 6.38 2.74
C GLN A 45 -18.10 6.34 4.23
N THR A 46 -17.16 7.17 4.68
CA THR A 46 -16.80 7.32 6.09
C THR A 46 -17.24 8.70 6.59
N PRO A 47 -17.66 8.82 7.86
CA PRO A 47 -18.00 10.12 8.45
C PRO A 47 -16.82 11.10 8.52
N ALA A 48 -15.58 10.58 8.51
CA ALA A 48 -14.37 11.38 8.58
C ALA A 48 -14.03 12.10 7.27
N GLY A 49 -14.55 11.64 6.12
CA GLY A 49 -14.37 12.34 4.84
C GLY A 49 -12.96 12.28 4.25
N GLU A 50 -12.11 11.37 4.71
CA GLU A 50 -10.68 11.31 4.39
C GLU A 50 -10.39 11.21 2.89
N ILE A 51 -11.24 10.50 2.13
CA ILE A 51 -11.06 10.31 0.69
C ILE A 51 -11.72 11.44 -0.14
N LEU A 52 -12.46 12.35 0.49
CA LEU A 52 -13.17 13.40 -0.22
C LEU A 52 -12.18 14.41 -0.81
N GLY A 53 -12.28 14.69 -2.10
CA GLY A 53 -11.35 15.56 -2.79
C GLY A 53 -10.03 14.90 -3.18
N VAL A 54 -9.83 13.60 -2.91
CA VAL A 54 -8.58 12.95 -3.28
C VAL A 54 -8.47 12.86 -4.82
N PRO A 55 -7.34 13.30 -5.39
CA PRO A 55 -7.12 13.29 -6.83
C PRO A 55 -6.48 11.99 -7.33
N ALA A 56 -6.70 11.66 -8.61
CA ALA A 56 -5.92 10.66 -9.34
C ALA A 56 -5.83 10.99 -10.82
N ARG A 57 -4.75 10.60 -11.48
CA ARG A 57 -4.52 10.81 -12.92
C ARG A 57 -4.67 9.51 -13.68
N ILE A 58 -5.39 9.54 -14.79
CA ILE A 58 -5.56 8.36 -15.64
C ILE A 58 -4.21 7.99 -16.26
N PRO A 59 -3.76 6.73 -16.12
CA PRO A 59 -2.45 6.31 -16.62
C PRO A 59 -2.40 6.27 -18.15
N GLU A 60 -1.17 6.32 -18.67
CA GLU A 60 -0.86 6.08 -20.08
C GLU A 60 -0.59 4.58 -20.31
N ASP A 61 -1.61 3.74 -20.12
CA ASP A 61 -1.50 2.27 -20.26
C ASP A 61 -2.27 1.71 -21.47
N GLY A 62 -2.74 2.60 -22.36
CA GLY A 62 -3.50 2.25 -23.55
C GLY A 62 -4.92 1.77 -23.29
N ARG A 63 -5.40 1.78 -22.04
CA ARG A 63 -6.78 1.38 -21.71
C ARG A 63 -7.73 2.56 -21.77
N ARG A 64 -8.97 2.28 -22.15
CA ARG A 64 -10.08 3.25 -22.04
C ARG A 64 -10.74 3.16 -20.68
N TYR A 65 -10.88 4.32 -20.03
CA TYR A 65 -11.49 4.44 -18.71
C TYR A 65 -12.80 5.22 -18.80
N LEU A 66 -13.73 4.86 -17.90
CA LEU A 66 -15.01 5.54 -17.72
C LEU A 66 -15.16 5.91 -16.25
N HIS A 67 -15.72 7.08 -15.93
CA HIS A 67 -16.12 7.41 -14.56
C HIS A 67 -17.64 7.47 -14.38
N ASN A 68 -18.09 7.48 -13.12
CA ASN A 68 -19.48 7.70 -12.75
C ASN A 68 -19.67 9.09 -12.10
N GLN A 69 -20.89 9.38 -11.62
CA GLN A 69 -21.28 10.67 -11.03
C GLN A 69 -20.65 10.95 -9.64
N ARG A 70 -19.98 9.97 -9.02
CA ARG A 70 -19.30 10.15 -7.72
C ARG A 70 -17.85 10.61 -7.86
N LEU A 71 -17.40 10.79 -9.10
CA LEU A 71 -16.08 11.29 -9.46
C LEU A 71 -16.25 12.53 -10.34
N GLY A 72 -15.49 13.57 -10.05
CA GLY A 72 -15.40 14.78 -10.87
C GLY A 72 -14.20 14.69 -11.79
N ARG A 73 -14.34 15.10 -13.05
CA ARG A 73 -13.20 15.32 -13.95
C ARG A 73 -12.82 16.79 -13.93
N VAL A 74 -11.56 17.06 -13.66
CA VAL A 74 -10.99 18.41 -13.65
C VAL A 74 -10.36 18.69 -15.00
N ARG A 75 -10.73 19.82 -15.60
CA ARG A 75 -10.13 20.34 -16.84
C ARG A 75 -9.67 21.77 -16.61
N VAL A 76 -8.50 22.11 -17.13
CA VAL A 76 -7.91 23.44 -17.05
C VAL A 76 -7.76 23.94 -18.48
N ASP A 77 -8.46 25.02 -18.82
CA ASP A 77 -8.38 25.60 -20.17
C ASP A 77 -7.24 26.64 -20.28
N ARG A 78 -6.95 27.35 -19.18
CA ARG A 78 -5.93 28.41 -19.09
C ARG A 78 -4.62 27.90 -18.51
N HIS A 79 -3.90 27.11 -19.32
CA HIS A 79 -2.65 26.45 -18.93
C HIS A 79 -1.46 27.39 -18.65
N ASP A 80 -1.57 28.64 -19.06
CA ASP A 80 -0.65 29.74 -18.75
C ASP A 80 -0.90 30.34 -17.36
N GLU A 81 -2.09 30.17 -16.81
CA GLU A 81 -2.46 30.66 -15.48
C GLU A 81 -2.41 29.59 -14.37
N LEU A 82 -2.63 28.33 -14.75
CA LEU A 82 -2.80 27.22 -13.81
C LEU A 82 -2.16 25.93 -14.33
N ASP A 83 -1.28 25.35 -13.52
CA ASP A 83 -0.66 24.07 -13.80
C ASP A 83 -1.50 22.92 -13.22
N ILE A 84 -1.85 21.94 -14.05
CA ILE A 84 -2.64 20.78 -13.61
C ILE A 84 -1.82 19.86 -12.68
N GLY A 85 -0.49 19.82 -12.83
CA GLY A 85 0.48 19.23 -11.91
C GLY A 85 0.29 19.76 -10.49
N TYR A 86 0.32 21.07 -10.38
CA TYR A 86 0.14 21.78 -9.13
C TYR A 86 -1.24 21.54 -8.50
N LEU A 87 -2.32 21.58 -9.29
CA LEU A 87 -3.67 21.30 -8.78
C LEU A 87 -3.80 19.92 -8.13
N TYR A 88 -3.14 18.90 -8.69
CA TYR A 88 -3.11 17.57 -8.09
C TYR A 88 -2.56 17.63 -6.65
N TYR A 89 -1.44 18.30 -6.43
CA TYR A 89 -0.88 18.43 -5.08
C TYR A 89 -1.69 19.38 -4.17
N LEU A 90 -2.32 20.41 -4.73
CA LEU A 90 -3.24 21.26 -3.98
C LEU A 90 -4.42 20.44 -3.44
N PHE A 91 -4.99 19.54 -4.23
CA PHE A 91 -6.10 18.69 -3.82
C PHE A 91 -5.71 17.64 -2.78
N LEU A 92 -4.42 17.29 -2.68
CA LEU A 92 -3.89 16.46 -1.61
C LEU A 92 -3.65 17.23 -0.30
N SER A 93 -3.80 18.55 -0.31
CA SER A 93 -3.60 19.34 0.89
C SER A 93 -4.71 19.10 1.92
N ARG A 94 -4.32 19.05 3.20
CA ARG A 94 -5.26 18.92 4.32
C ARG A 94 -6.29 20.05 4.35
N SER A 95 -5.89 21.26 3.96
CA SER A 95 -6.79 22.42 3.94
C SER A 95 -7.90 22.28 2.89
N PHE A 96 -7.60 21.71 1.72
CA PHE A 96 -8.61 21.41 0.70
C PHE A 96 -9.59 20.34 1.18
N ASN A 97 -9.08 19.21 1.68
CA ASN A 97 -9.94 18.16 2.23
C ASN A 97 -10.83 18.67 3.37
N ALA A 98 -10.26 19.43 4.32
CA ALA A 98 -11.01 19.99 5.44
C ALA A 98 -12.14 20.92 4.99
N HIS A 99 -11.92 21.75 3.96
CA HIS A 99 -12.97 22.59 3.36
C HIS A 99 -14.11 21.75 2.77
N LEU A 100 -13.76 20.67 2.04
CA LEU A 100 -14.78 19.79 1.48
C LEU A 100 -15.58 19.05 2.55
N VAL A 101 -14.93 18.57 3.60
CA VAL A 101 -15.60 17.90 4.72
C VAL A 101 -16.54 18.87 5.44
N ALA A 102 -16.08 20.09 5.72
CA ALA A 102 -16.88 21.11 6.40
C ALA A 102 -18.11 21.56 5.61
N THR A 103 -18.06 21.49 4.28
CA THR A 103 -19.15 21.91 3.39
C THR A 103 -19.96 20.75 2.82
N ALA A 104 -19.57 19.50 3.11
CA ALA A 104 -20.24 18.31 2.62
C ALA A 104 -21.65 18.15 3.20
N THR A 105 -22.48 17.41 2.49
CA THR A 105 -23.82 17.01 2.92
C THR A 105 -23.86 15.52 3.26
N GLY A 106 -24.69 15.16 4.24
CA GLY A 106 -24.83 13.79 4.75
C GLY A 106 -24.04 13.58 6.04
N ALA A 107 -24.40 12.55 6.82
CA ALA A 107 -23.75 12.23 8.10
C ALA A 107 -22.93 10.94 8.05
N LYS A 108 -23.48 9.87 7.45
CA LYS A 108 -22.79 8.59 7.28
C LYS A 108 -22.02 8.49 5.96
N ILE A 109 -22.57 9.10 4.92
CA ILE A 109 -21.97 9.18 3.59
C ILE A 109 -21.90 10.67 3.27
N LEU A 110 -20.69 11.17 3.06
CA LEU A 110 -20.44 12.56 2.74
C LEU A 110 -20.45 12.75 1.23
N HIS A 111 -21.18 13.75 0.78
CA HIS A 111 -21.24 14.15 -0.62
C HIS A 111 -20.79 15.61 -0.77
N THR A 112 -19.85 15.84 -1.67
CA THR A 112 -19.54 17.18 -2.16
C THR A 112 -20.18 17.40 -3.53
N ALA A 113 -20.12 18.64 -4.03
CA ALA A 113 -20.66 19.05 -5.31
C ALA A 113 -19.65 19.99 -6.01
N PRO A 114 -19.71 20.15 -7.35
CA PRO A 114 -18.77 21.01 -8.08
C PRO A 114 -18.68 22.42 -7.49
N GLY A 115 -19.83 23.05 -7.19
CA GLY A 115 -19.85 24.39 -6.60
C GLY A 115 -19.18 24.52 -5.23
N ARG A 116 -19.07 23.44 -4.44
CA ARG A 116 -18.35 23.44 -3.15
C ARG A 116 -16.85 23.27 -3.34
N ILE A 117 -16.45 22.52 -4.36
CA ILE A 117 -15.05 22.38 -4.79
C ILE A 117 -14.57 23.73 -5.35
N GLU A 118 -15.37 24.34 -6.22
CA GLU A 118 -15.10 25.63 -6.87
C GLU A 118 -15.08 26.81 -5.90
N SER A 119 -15.73 26.70 -4.74
CA SER A 119 -15.73 27.75 -3.70
C SER A 119 -14.48 27.76 -2.84
N TYR A 120 -13.62 26.74 -2.94
CA TYR A 120 -12.37 26.67 -2.18
C TYR A 120 -11.43 27.81 -2.60
N ARG A 121 -10.92 28.54 -1.61
CA ARG A 121 -10.00 29.65 -1.80
C ARG A 121 -8.60 29.26 -1.36
N TRP A 122 -7.61 29.63 -2.17
CA TRP A 122 -6.21 29.35 -1.91
C TRP A 122 -5.32 30.49 -2.45
N SER A 123 -4.09 30.55 -1.96
CA SER A 123 -3.09 31.51 -2.45
C SER A 123 -2.45 30.94 -3.71
N ARG A 124 -2.76 31.53 -4.87
CA ARG A 124 -2.24 31.07 -6.17
C ARG A 124 -0.86 31.70 -6.46
N PRO A 125 0.24 30.92 -6.47
CA PRO A 125 1.54 31.43 -6.84
C PRO A 125 1.65 31.60 -8.37
N PRO A 126 2.65 32.35 -8.87
CA PRO A 126 2.90 32.48 -10.30
C PRO A 126 3.09 31.12 -11.00
N ILE A 127 2.74 31.03 -12.29
CA ILE A 127 2.75 29.76 -13.04
C ILE A 127 4.11 29.05 -13.03
N ALA A 128 5.21 29.80 -13.06
CA ALA A 128 6.57 29.24 -13.00
C ALA A 128 6.81 28.51 -11.66
N GLU A 129 6.32 29.09 -10.56
CA GLU A 129 6.45 28.51 -9.23
C GLU A 129 5.53 27.28 -9.07
N GLN A 130 4.32 27.33 -9.62
CA GLN A 130 3.41 26.17 -9.65
C GLN A 130 4.07 24.96 -10.32
N ARG A 131 4.64 25.16 -11.53
CA ARG A 131 5.35 24.12 -12.28
C ARG A 131 6.56 23.58 -11.52
N ARG A 132 7.32 24.45 -10.85
CA ARG A 132 8.48 24.07 -10.03
C ARG A 132 8.06 23.17 -8.87
N ILE A 133 7.01 23.55 -8.13
CA ILE A 133 6.47 22.76 -7.02
C ILE A 133 6.00 21.39 -7.51
N ALA A 134 5.21 21.37 -8.59
CA ALA A 134 4.70 20.13 -9.18
C ALA A 134 5.84 19.20 -9.64
N ALA A 135 6.87 19.75 -10.29
CA ALA A 135 8.03 18.99 -10.74
C ALA A 135 8.77 18.31 -9.57
N VAL A 136 9.03 19.05 -8.49
CA VAL A 136 9.72 18.49 -7.31
C VAL A 136 8.89 17.39 -6.66
N LEU A 137 7.61 17.62 -6.42
CA LEU A 137 6.74 16.62 -5.77
C LEU A 137 6.55 15.38 -6.64
N SER A 138 6.36 15.55 -7.95
CA SER A 138 6.23 14.42 -8.88
C SER A 138 7.50 13.60 -9.02
N ALA A 139 8.67 14.21 -8.88
CA ALA A 139 9.93 13.47 -8.85
C ALA A 139 10.00 12.53 -7.63
N TYR A 140 9.55 12.98 -6.46
CA TYR A 140 9.47 12.12 -5.27
C TYR A 140 8.45 11.01 -5.43
N ASP A 141 7.25 11.30 -5.93
CA ASP A 141 6.24 10.27 -6.20
C ASP A 141 6.77 9.21 -7.17
N GLY A 142 7.50 9.62 -8.21
CA GLY A 142 8.16 8.70 -9.14
C GLY A 142 9.20 7.80 -8.47
N LEU A 143 9.98 8.33 -7.52
CA LEU A 143 10.92 7.53 -6.75
C LEU A 143 10.21 6.53 -5.84
N VAL A 144 9.12 6.93 -5.18
CA VAL A 144 8.33 6.04 -4.31
C VAL A 144 7.75 4.90 -5.13
N GLU A 145 7.10 5.19 -6.26
CA GLU A 145 6.48 4.19 -7.12
C GLU A 145 7.52 3.20 -7.70
N ASN A 146 8.71 3.70 -8.08
CA ASN A 146 9.80 2.84 -8.55
C ASN A 146 10.29 1.88 -7.46
N ASN A 147 10.45 2.37 -6.22
CA ASN A 147 10.87 1.52 -5.09
C ASN A 147 9.82 0.48 -4.73
N LEU A 148 8.54 0.86 -4.68
CA LEU A 148 7.44 -0.09 -4.44
C LEU A 148 7.38 -1.18 -5.52
N SER A 149 7.57 -0.81 -6.78
CA SER A 149 7.65 -1.77 -7.89
C SER A 149 8.82 -2.75 -7.72
N ARG A 150 10.00 -2.25 -7.31
CA ARG A 150 11.16 -3.11 -7.04
C ARG A 150 10.90 -4.08 -5.89
N ILE A 151 10.27 -3.62 -4.81
CA ILE A 151 9.91 -4.47 -3.66
C ILE A 151 9.00 -5.60 -4.15
N GLY A 152 7.94 -5.30 -4.91
CA GLY A 152 7.03 -6.31 -5.43
C GLY A 152 7.74 -7.37 -6.28
N ILE A 153 8.62 -6.95 -7.20
CA ILE A 153 9.41 -7.88 -8.03
C ILE A 153 10.32 -8.75 -7.17
N LEU A 154 10.99 -8.19 -6.17
CA LEU A 154 11.86 -8.95 -5.27
C LEU A 154 11.09 -9.98 -4.44
N GLU A 155 9.90 -9.62 -3.95
CA GLU A 155 9.01 -10.55 -3.24
C GLU A 155 8.54 -11.69 -4.15
N GLU A 156 8.17 -11.40 -5.40
CA GLU A 156 7.79 -12.41 -6.39
C GLU A 156 8.96 -13.35 -6.70
N MET A 157 10.17 -12.81 -6.89
CA MET A 157 11.38 -13.60 -7.09
C MET A 157 11.69 -14.49 -5.89
N ALA A 158 11.62 -13.96 -4.67
CA ALA A 158 11.84 -14.74 -3.45
C ALA A 158 10.84 -15.89 -3.30
N ARG A 159 9.56 -15.63 -3.60
CA ARG A 159 8.52 -16.67 -3.60
C ARG A 159 8.77 -17.74 -4.65
N ALA A 160 9.16 -17.34 -5.85
CA ALA A 160 9.49 -18.28 -6.93
C ALA A 160 10.69 -19.16 -6.53
N ILE A 161 11.76 -18.57 -5.97
CA ILE A 161 12.91 -19.33 -5.47
C ILE A 161 12.49 -20.31 -4.38
N TYR A 162 11.65 -19.89 -3.43
CA TYR A 162 11.17 -20.77 -2.37
C TYR A 162 10.39 -21.96 -2.94
N GLN A 163 9.46 -21.70 -3.86
CA GLN A 163 8.71 -22.75 -4.55
C GLN A 163 9.64 -23.71 -5.29
N GLU A 164 10.56 -23.18 -6.10
CA GLU A 164 11.51 -24.00 -6.86
C GLU A 164 12.38 -24.85 -5.94
N TRP A 165 12.93 -24.28 -4.86
CA TRP A 165 13.98 -24.95 -4.09
C TRP A 165 13.43 -25.84 -2.97
N PHE A 166 12.34 -25.44 -2.32
CA PHE A 166 11.83 -26.13 -1.13
C PHE A 166 10.55 -26.92 -1.37
N VAL A 167 9.83 -26.67 -2.47
CA VAL A 167 8.62 -27.42 -2.84
C VAL A 167 8.91 -28.34 -4.01
N ASP A 168 9.52 -27.81 -5.07
CA ASP A 168 9.80 -28.54 -6.30
C ASP A 168 11.22 -29.15 -6.32
N PHE A 169 12.06 -28.81 -5.34
CA PHE A 169 13.46 -29.24 -5.19
C PHE A 169 14.36 -29.05 -6.44
N ARG A 170 14.07 -28.03 -7.25
CA ARG A 170 14.83 -27.58 -8.42
C ARG A 170 15.81 -26.45 -8.04
N PHE A 171 16.80 -26.77 -7.22
CA PHE A 171 17.88 -25.84 -6.87
C PHE A 171 19.17 -26.14 -7.66
N PRO A 172 20.09 -25.17 -7.83
CA PRO A 172 21.36 -25.39 -8.51
C PRO A 172 22.14 -26.56 -7.89
N GLY A 173 22.50 -27.56 -8.71
CA GLY A 173 23.22 -28.76 -8.26
C GLY A 173 22.32 -29.91 -7.79
N ALA A 174 20.99 -29.77 -7.84
CA ALA A 174 20.07 -30.88 -7.58
C ALA A 174 20.24 -32.00 -8.62
N THR A 175 20.47 -33.23 -8.15
CA THR A 175 20.57 -34.43 -8.98
C THR A 175 19.26 -35.22 -8.98
N GLY A 176 18.55 -35.22 -10.12
CA GLY A 176 17.32 -35.97 -10.35
C GLY A 176 16.06 -35.09 -10.49
N LEU A 177 15.05 -35.58 -11.21
CA LEU A 177 13.73 -34.94 -11.30
C LEU A 177 12.95 -35.26 -10.02
N ALA A 178 12.97 -34.32 -9.07
CA ALA A 178 12.09 -34.38 -7.91
C ALA A 178 10.67 -33.98 -8.34
N SER A 179 9.69 -34.83 -8.04
CA SER A 179 8.27 -34.46 -8.06
C SER A 179 7.78 -34.29 -6.63
N GLN A 180 6.56 -33.80 -6.43
CA GLN A 180 5.95 -33.69 -5.10
C GLN A 180 5.92 -35.02 -4.32
N GLU A 181 6.10 -36.15 -5.01
CA GLU A 181 6.13 -37.51 -4.46
C GLU A 181 7.55 -38.08 -4.32
N SER A 182 8.57 -37.47 -4.94
CA SER A 182 9.95 -37.96 -4.92
C SER A 182 10.94 -36.86 -4.50
N MET A 183 11.61 -37.08 -3.36
CA MET A 183 12.73 -36.24 -2.92
C MET A 183 13.93 -36.38 -3.90
N PRO A 184 14.85 -35.40 -3.95
CA PRO A 184 16.10 -35.54 -4.69
C PRO A 184 16.89 -36.79 -4.28
N SER A 185 17.71 -37.30 -5.19
CA SER A 185 18.53 -38.48 -4.91
C SER A 185 19.46 -38.23 -3.71
N GLY A 186 19.52 -39.19 -2.78
CA GLY A 186 20.33 -39.10 -1.56
C GLY A 186 19.65 -38.39 -0.38
N TRP A 187 18.46 -37.81 -0.57
CA TRP A 187 17.69 -37.22 0.52
C TRP A 187 16.85 -38.28 1.24
N THR A 188 16.75 -38.15 2.56
CA THR A 188 15.94 -39.04 3.40
C THR A 188 15.01 -38.21 4.26
N ARG A 189 13.76 -38.65 4.43
CA ARG A 189 12.85 -38.06 5.40
C ARG A 189 13.18 -38.59 6.78
N VAL A 190 13.51 -37.68 7.69
CA VAL A 190 13.75 -37.99 9.10
C VAL A 190 12.85 -37.12 9.97
N PRO A 191 12.30 -37.64 11.08
CA PRO A 191 11.68 -36.80 12.09
C PRO A 191 12.66 -35.72 12.55
N ILE A 192 12.17 -34.49 12.71
CA ILE A 192 13.05 -33.40 13.16
C ILE A 192 13.74 -33.77 14.48
N GLY A 193 13.07 -34.49 15.38
CA GLY A 193 13.61 -35.00 16.67
C GLY A 193 14.92 -35.79 16.58
N GLU A 194 15.27 -36.34 15.42
CA GLU A 194 16.50 -37.10 15.23
C GLU A 194 17.70 -36.22 14.83
N VAL A 195 17.47 -34.95 14.45
CA VAL A 195 18.50 -34.05 13.90
C VAL A 195 18.81 -32.83 14.76
N TYR A 196 18.19 -32.69 15.93
CA TYR A 196 18.52 -31.66 16.91
C TYR A 196 18.46 -32.23 18.33
N ASP A 197 19.12 -31.55 19.26
CA ASP A 197 19.43 -32.09 20.60
C ASP A 197 18.21 -32.14 21.54
N GLY A 198 17.19 -31.31 21.30
CA GLY A 198 15.97 -31.26 22.12
C GLY A 198 15.17 -29.98 21.95
N LEU A 199 13.84 -30.07 22.03
CA LEU A 199 12.91 -28.94 21.95
C LEU A 199 12.30 -28.78 23.31
N PHE A 200 12.54 -27.63 23.91
CA PHE A 200 12.05 -27.30 25.22
C PHE A 200 10.98 -26.22 25.08
N ASP A 201 9.87 -26.42 25.76
CA ASP A 201 8.87 -25.37 25.90
C ASP A 201 9.32 -24.38 26.97
N GLY A 202 8.99 -23.11 26.78
CA GLY A 202 9.17 -22.11 27.82
C GLY A 202 8.21 -22.34 28.99
N PRO A 203 8.46 -21.71 30.14
CA PRO A 203 7.54 -21.80 31.27
C PRO A 203 6.15 -21.27 30.87
N HIS A 204 5.09 -22.01 31.25
CA HIS A 204 3.70 -21.63 30.98
C HIS A 204 3.29 -20.32 31.69
N ALA A 205 4.00 -19.96 32.75
CA ALA A 205 3.87 -18.66 33.41
C ALA A 205 5.02 -17.76 32.95
N THR A 206 4.70 -16.51 32.58
CA THR A 206 5.73 -15.50 32.30
C THR A 206 6.51 -15.23 33.59
N PRO A 207 7.84 -15.44 33.62
CA PRO A 207 8.62 -15.21 34.82
C PRO A 207 8.56 -13.73 35.25
N PRO A 208 8.70 -13.44 36.55
CA PRO A 208 8.80 -12.08 37.06
C PRO A 208 9.93 -11.32 36.35
N VAL A 209 9.73 -10.03 36.11
CA VAL A 209 10.77 -9.17 35.53
C VAL A 209 11.79 -8.84 36.62
N ALA A 210 13.05 -9.15 36.36
CA ALA A 210 14.18 -8.79 37.20
C ALA A 210 14.93 -7.58 36.62
N ILE A 211 15.76 -6.95 37.47
CA ILE A 211 16.62 -5.81 37.08
C ILE A 211 17.92 -6.32 36.43
N GLU A 212 18.42 -7.48 36.88
CA GLU A 212 19.62 -8.17 36.38
C GLU A 212 19.31 -9.67 36.21
N GLY A 213 20.15 -10.38 35.48
CA GLY A 213 19.95 -11.80 35.12
C GLY A 213 19.90 -12.02 33.60
N PRO A 214 19.58 -13.23 33.11
CA PRO A 214 19.56 -13.50 31.68
C PRO A 214 18.39 -12.85 30.94
N VAL A 215 18.59 -12.67 29.64
CA VAL A 215 17.59 -12.10 28.74
C VAL A 215 16.48 -13.12 28.47
N PHE A 216 15.24 -12.73 28.78
CA PHE A 216 14.05 -13.49 28.42
C PHE A 216 13.54 -13.08 27.04
N LEU A 217 13.52 -14.03 26.11
CA LEU A 217 13.01 -13.86 24.75
C LEU A 217 11.60 -14.43 24.65
N GLY A 218 10.63 -13.59 24.31
CA GLY A 218 9.26 -13.99 24.01
C GLY A 218 8.91 -13.79 22.54
N ILE A 219 7.65 -14.07 22.18
CA ILE A 219 7.14 -13.88 20.82
C ILE A 219 7.35 -12.45 20.30
N GLY A 220 7.28 -11.44 21.18
CA GLY A 220 7.52 -10.05 20.82
C GLY A 220 8.97 -9.72 20.44
N ASN A 221 9.91 -10.63 20.70
CA ASN A 221 11.31 -10.49 20.32
C ASN A 221 11.62 -11.12 18.96
N ILE A 222 10.62 -11.66 18.24
CA ILE A 222 10.78 -12.17 16.88
C ILE A 222 10.15 -11.18 15.92
N THR A 223 10.98 -10.59 15.05
CA THR A 223 10.51 -9.71 13.98
C THR A 223 9.77 -10.50 12.90
N GLU A 224 8.94 -9.82 12.11
CA GLU A 224 8.29 -10.41 10.93
C GLU A 224 9.31 -11.01 9.93
N SER A 225 10.55 -10.51 9.92
CA SER A 225 11.64 -11.05 9.11
C SER A 225 12.31 -12.31 9.68
N GLY A 226 11.83 -12.83 10.81
CA GLY A 226 12.39 -14.00 11.49
C GLY A 226 13.70 -13.72 12.26
N ARG A 227 14.04 -12.45 12.46
CA ARG A 227 15.22 -12.02 13.25
C ARG A 227 14.85 -11.70 14.69
N LEU A 228 15.83 -11.77 15.59
CA LEU A 228 15.69 -11.33 16.97
C LEU A 228 15.71 -9.80 17.09
N ASP A 229 14.71 -9.25 17.78
CA ASP A 229 14.68 -7.86 18.25
C ASP A 229 15.09 -7.82 19.74
N LEU A 230 16.28 -7.29 19.98
CA LEU A 230 16.86 -7.13 21.31
C LEU A 230 16.78 -5.68 21.82
N SER A 231 16.06 -4.79 21.13
CA SER A 231 15.93 -3.37 21.53
C SER A 231 15.09 -3.17 22.80
N SER A 232 14.19 -4.11 23.08
CA SER A 232 13.37 -4.14 24.29
C SER A 232 13.38 -5.56 24.88
N VAL A 233 14.44 -5.88 25.62
CA VAL A 233 14.57 -7.14 26.35
C VAL A 233 14.14 -7.01 27.80
N ARG A 234 13.64 -8.10 28.38
CA ARG A 234 13.38 -8.22 29.81
C ARG A 234 14.43 -9.16 30.40
N HIS A 235 14.82 -8.90 31.64
CA HIS A 235 15.65 -9.81 32.41
C HIS A 235 14.75 -10.62 33.35
N ILE A 236 15.14 -11.85 33.62
CA ILE A 236 14.52 -12.73 34.62
C ILE A 236 15.59 -13.18 35.60
N ASP A 237 15.20 -13.57 36.81
CA ASP A 237 16.14 -14.02 37.82
C ASP A 237 16.77 -15.38 37.41
N GLU A 238 18.01 -15.65 37.86
CA GLU A 238 18.65 -16.95 37.58
C GLU A 238 17.93 -18.11 38.28
N ASP A 239 17.34 -17.86 39.43
CA ASP A 239 16.61 -18.88 40.18
C ASP A 239 15.33 -19.33 39.42
N ASP A 240 14.75 -18.43 38.61
CA ASP A 240 13.55 -18.69 37.79
C ASP A 240 13.85 -19.55 36.55
N LEU A 241 15.13 -19.79 36.20
CA LEU A 241 15.53 -20.67 35.09
C LEU A 241 15.50 -22.15 35.45
N SER A 242 15.54 -22.47 36.74
CA SER A 242 15.79 -23.83 37.25
C SER A 242 14.51 -24.67 37.45
N ALA A 243 13.32 -24.12 37.15
CA ALA A 243 12.03 -24.78 37.32
C ALA A 243 11.50 -25.39 36.02
N SER A 244 12.30 -26.21 35.31
CA SER A 244 11.85 -27.00 34.13
C SER A 244 12.69 -28.25 33.94
#